data_AF-A0A9P1HN06-F1
#
_entry.id   AF-A0A9P1HN06-F1
#
_cell.length_a   1.000
_cell.length_b   1.000
_cell.length_c   1.000
_cell.angle_alpha   90.00
_cell.angle_beta   90.00
_cell.angle_gamma   90.00
#
_symmetry.space_group_name_H-M   'P 1'
#
loop_
_entity.id
_entity.type
_entity.pdbx_description
1 polymer ?
#
loop_
_entity_poly.entity_id
_entity_poly.type
_entity_poly.pdbx_seq_one_letter_code
_entity_poly.pdbx_strand_id
1 'polypeptide(L)'
;MCETVADFALVQCCHSCNTDVPSFGRKVFARGEQSSECYDRHNPGFCRNFVEKRNMWTKEGQMGCSGDGASLAFRICRKTCGYCNETLYRMNLFDPMCPVIG
;
A
#
# COMPACT_ATOMS: atom_id res chain seq x y z
N MET A 1 1.57 11.94 -15.54
CA MET A 1 0.63 11.85 -14.41
C MET A 1 0.90 10.63 -13.50
N CYS A 2 1.47 9.54 -14.02
CA CYS A 2 1.77 8.31 -13.28
C CYS A 2 2.61 8.48 -12.01
N GLU A 3 3.70 9.25 -12.06
CA GLU A 3 4.65 9.38 -10.95
C GLU A 3 4.33 10.51 -9.96
N THR A 4 3.12 11.07 -10.00
CA THR A 4 2.75 12.21 -9.15
C THR A 4 2.02 11.82 -7.87
N VAL A 5 1.46 10.60 -7.82
CA VAL A 5 0.68 10.12 -6.67
C VAL A 5 1.01 8.66 -6.42
N ALA A 6 1.33 8.31 -5.17
CA ALA A 6 1.75 6.96 -4.79
C ALA A 6 0.69 5.90 -5.15
N ASP A 7 -0.60 6.18 -4.94
CA ASP A 7 -1.69 5.24 -5.25
C ASP A 7 -1.79 4.90 -6.75
N PHE A 8 -1.52 5.87 -7.62
CA PHE A 8 -1.54 5.63 -9.07
C PHE A 8 -0.30 4.85 -9.51
N ALA A 9 0.89 5.27 -9.08
CA ALA A 9 2.15 4.66 -9.49
C ALA A 9 2.33 3.23 -8.96
N LEU A 10 1.92 2.97 -7.71
CA LEU A 10 2.22 1.72 -7.01
C LEU A 10 1.07 0.70 -7.04
N VAL A 11 -0.17 1.14 -7.36
CA VAL A 11 -1.35 0.26 -7.32
C VAL A 11 -2.17 0.32 -8.60
N GLN A 12 -2.72 1.49 -8.95
CA GLN A 12 -3.77 1.56 -9.96
C GLN A 12 -3.27 1.51 -11.41
N CYS A 13 -2.11 2.11 -11.67
CA CYS A 13 -1.60 2.31 -13.02
C CYS A 13 -0.18 1.78 -13.18
N CYS A 14 0.32 0.99 -12.23
CA CYS A 14 1.69 0.49 -12.26
C CYS A 14 2.06 -0.17 -13.61
N HIS A 15 1.14 -0.95 -14.20
CA HIS A 15 1.29 -1.56 -15.54
C HIS A 15 1.12 -0.56 -16.69
N SER A 16 0.01 0.18 -16.70
CA SER A 16 -0.29 1.15 -17.78
C SER A 16 0.75 2.26 -17.89
N CYS A 17 1.44 2.54 -16.78
CA CYS A 17 2.50 3.53 -16.67
C CYS A 17 3.92 2.93 -16.80
N ASN A 18 4.05 1.61 -16.96
CA ASN A 18 5.32 0.88 -16.92
C ASN A 18 6.21 1.32 -15.75
N THR A 19 5.61 1.48 -14.57
CA THR A 19 6.30 2.01 -13.39
C THR A 19 7.24 0.96 -12.83
N ASP A 20 8.50 1.32 -12.63
CA ASP A 20 9.41 0.56 -11.77
C ASP A 20 8.99 0.77 -10.31
N VAL A 21 8.02 -0.05 -9.86
CA VAL A 21 7.44 -0.01 -8.52
C VAL A 21 8.50 -0.11 -7.41
N PRO A 22 9.51 -1.00 -7.48
CA PRO A 22 10.61 -1.02 -6.52
C PRO A 22 11.33 0.33 -6.43
N SER A 23 11.76 0.89 -7.57
CA SER A 23 12.53 2.14 -7.58
C SER A 23 11.69 3.34 -7.17
N PHE A 24 10.45 3.43 -7.64
CA PHE A 24 9.53 4.50 -7.28
C PHE A 24 9.17 4.45 -5.79
N GLY A 25 8.86 3.27 -5.26
CA GLY A 25 8.55 3.08 -3.85
C GLY A 25 9.72 3.45 -2.93
N ARG A 26 10.95 3.04 -3.28
CA ARG A 26 12.16 3.48 -2.55
C ARG A 26 12.31 5.01 -2.55
N LYS A 27 12.06 5.67 -3.68
CA LYS A 27 12.13 7.13 -3.79
C LYS A 27 11.07 7.81 -2.91
N VAL A 28 9.81 7.33 -2.98
CA VAL A 28 8.69 7.89 -2.22
C VAL A 28 8.85 7.68 -0.71
N PHE A 29 9.34 6.50 -0.30
CA PHE A 29 9.42 6.11 1.10
C PHE A 29 10.84 6.11 1.67
N ALA A 30 11.79 6.81 1.02
CA ALA A 30 13.17 6.96 1.51
C ALA A 30 13.26 7.54 2.94
N ARG A 31 12.25 8.29 3.37
CA ARG A 31 12.13 8.84 4.73
C ARG A 31 11.24 8.02 5.67
N GLY A 32 10.83 6.82 5.25
CA GLY A 32 9.97 5.94 6.02
C GLY A 32 8.68 6.61 6.46
N GLU A 33 8.39 6.55 7.77
CA GLU A 33 7.23 7.21 8.38
C GLU A 33 7.20 8.73 8.26
N GLN A 34 8.33 9.37 7.95
CA GLN A 34 8.41 10.82 7.74
C GLN A 34 8.18 11.22 6.28
N SER A 35 7.91 10.27 5.39
CA SER A 35 7.48 10.57 4.01
C SER A 35 6.14 11.31 4.02
N SER A 36 5.98 12.30 3.14
CA SER A 36 4.68 12.96 2.92
C SER A 36 3.62 11.99 2.40
N GLU A 37 4.05 10.88 1.80
CA GLU A 37 3.16 9.80 1.35
C GLU A 37 2.91 8.76 2.45
N CYS A 38 3.48 8.89 3.66
CA CYS A 38 3.23 7.95 4.75
C CYS A 38 2.10 8.40 5.68
N TYR A 39 0.86 8.23 5.24
CA TYR A 39 -0.31 8.55 6.04
C TYR A 39 -1.47 7.60 5.78
N ASP A 40 -2.34 7.43 6.77
CA ASP A 40 -3.62 6.75 6.60
C ASP A 40 -4.64 7.76 6.07
N ARG A 41 -5.40 7.39 5.02
CA ARG A 41 -6.53 8.23 4.56
C ARG A 41 -7.70 8.18 5.52
N HIS A 42 -7.85 7.08 6.25
CA HIS A 42 -8.86 6.90 7.27
C HIS A 42 -8.32 7.16 8.67
N ASN A 43 -9.24 7.38 9.61
CA ASN A 43 -8.87 7.64 11.01
C ASN A 43 -8.22 6.40 11.66
N PRO A 44 -7.43 6.59 12.75
CA PRO A 44 -6.71 5.50 13.40
C PRO A 44 -7.60 4.37 13.92
N GLY A 45 -8.83 4.66 14.36
CA GLY A 45 -9.76 3.65 14.86
C GLY A 45 -10.26 2.72 13.74
N PHE A 46 -10.55 3.29 12.57
CA PHE A 46 -10.90 2.54 11.38
C PHE A 46 -9.76 1.64 10.94
N CYS A 47 -8.54 2.17 10.80
CA CYS A 47 -7.40 1.39 10.35
C CYS A 47 -7.00 0.31 11.34
N ARG A 48 -7.10 0.58 12.64
CA ARG A 48 -6.91 -0.45 13.68
C ARG A 48 -7.92 -1.59 13.53
N ASN A 49 -9.21 -1.27 13.38
CA ASN A 49 -10.24 -2.30 13.20
C ASN A 49 -10.06 -3.08 11.88
N PHE A 50 -9.58 -2.43 10.83
CA PHE A 50 -9.27 -3.06 9.55
C PHE A 50 -8.15 -4.09 9.70
N VAL A 51 -7.02 -3.71 10.32
CA VAL A 51 -5.88 -4.63 10.53
C VAL A 51 -6.20 -5.75 11.51
N GLU A 52 -6.92 -5.44 12.59
CA GLU A 52 -7.33 -6.42 13.61
C GLU A 52 -8.52 -7.28 13.16
N LYS A 53 -9.04 -7.07 11.94
CA LYS A 53 -10.22 -7.76 11.38
C LYS A 53 -11.43 -7.74 12.33
N ARG A 54 -11.70 -6.58 12.93
CA ARG A 54 -12.81 -6.38 13.88
C ARG A 54 -14.06 -5.82 13.18
N ASN A 55 -15.21 -5.97 13.83
CA ASN A 55 -16.50 -5.43 13.38
C ASN A 55 -16.87 -5.95 11.97
N MET A 56 -17.10 -5.04 11.02
CA MET A 56 -17.46 -5.38 9.64
C MET A 56 -16.40 -6.24 8.93
N TRP A 57 -15.13 -6.13 9.33
CA TRP A 57 -14.00 -6.82 8.72
C TRP A 57 -13.84 -8.29 9.18
N THR A 58 -14.60 -8.72 10.20
CA THR A 58 -14.49 -10.08 10.78
C THR A 58 -14.85 -11.19 9.79
N LYS A 59 -15.77 -10.92 8.86
CA LYS A 59 -16.26 -11.91 7.88
C LYS A 59 -15.57 -11.82 6.52
N GLU A 60 -14.79 -10.78 6.28
CA GLU A 60 -14.17 -10.49 5.00
C GLU A 60 -12.76 -11.10 4.95
N GLY A 61 -12.60 -12.40 5.23
CA GLY A 61 -11.32 -13.06 5.58
C GLY A 61 -10.06 -12.74 4.75
N GLN A 62 -10.19 -12.15 3.56
CA GLN A 62 -9.13 -11.70 2.66
C GLN A 62 -8.76 -10.21 2.77
N MET A 63 -9.56 -9.38 3.45
CA MET A 63 -9.32 -7.95 3.66
C MET A 63 -8.35 -7.72 4.81
N GLY A 64 -7.28 -6.96 4.55
CA GLY A 64 -6.19 -6.70 5.48
C GLY A 64 -4.96 -6.16 4.76
N CYS A 65 -3.83 -6.05 5.47
CA CYS A 65 -2.57 -5.50 4.93
C CYS A 65 -1.80 -6.43 3.98
N SER A 66 -2.39 -7.53 3.53
CA SER A 66 -1.69 -8.55 2.74
C SER A 66 -2.66 -9.32 1.86
N GLY A 67 -2.13 -10.01 0.84
CA GLY A 67 -2.95 -10.76 -0.12
C GLY A 67 -3.87 -9.82 -0.93
N ASP A 68 -5.08 -10.29 -1.23
CA ASP A 68 -6.04 -9.58 -2.08
C ASP A 68 -6.45 -8.20 -1.53
N GLY A 69 -6.42 -8.02 -0.21
CA GLY A 69 -6.70 -6.76 0.46
C GLY A 69 -5.58 -5.71 0.37
N ALA A 70 -4.36 -6.09 -0.02
CA ALA A 70 -3.18 -5.23 0.08
C ALA A 70 -3.30 -3.93 -0.73
N SER A 71 -3.86 -4.01 -1.94
CA SER A 71 -4.10 -2.86 -2.80
C SER A 71 -5.04 -1.84 -2.17
N LEU A 72 -6.11 -2.30 -1.51
CA LEU A 72 -7.02 -1.43 -0.79
C LEU A 72 -6.34 -0.88 0.46
N ALA A 73 -5.72 -1.75 1.26
CA ALA A 73 -5.03 -1.40 2.49
C ALA A 73 -3.98 -0.30 2.28
N PHE A 74 -3.22 -0.35 1.18
CA PHE A 74 -2.28 0.70 0.82
C PHE A 74 -2.93 2.05 0.56
N ARG A 75 -4.15 2.07 0.01
CA ARG A 75 -4.91 3.30 -0.24
C ARG A 75 -5.50 3.88 1.04
N ILE A 76 -6.02 3.04 1.94
CA ILE A 76 -6.82 3.49 3.10
C ILE A 76 -6.03 3.59 4.40
N CYS A 77 -5.09 2.68 4.64
CA CYS A 77 -4.41 2.45 5.92
C CYS A 77 -2.91 2.23 5.72
N ARG A 78 -2.31 3.02 4.83
CA ARG A 78 -0.93 2.88 4.37
C ARG A 78 0.09 2.82 5.50
N LYS A 79 -0.01 3.76 6.43
CA LYS A 79 0.91 3.89 7.56
C LYS A 79 0.65 2.76 8.56
N THR A 80 -0.61 2.54 8.92
CA THR A 80 -0.98 1.47 9.87
C THR A 80 -0.57 0.08 9.36
N CYS A 81 -0.62 -0.16 8.06
CA CYS A 81 -0.18 -1.42 7.44
C CYS A 81 1.33 -1.51 7.19
N GLY A 82 2.12 -0.48 7.53
CA GLY A 82 3.58 -0.51 7.42
C GLY A 82 4.14 -0.37 6.01
N TYR A 83 3.32 0.01 5.02
CA TYR A 83 3.77 0.12 3.63
C TYR A 83 4.80 1.23 3.40
N CYS A 84 5.01 2.11 4.37
CA CYS A 84 6.03 3.14 4.31
C CYS A 84 7.46 2.60 4.54
N ASN A 85 7.62 1.31 4.85
CA ASN A 85 8.95 0.74 5.07
C ASN A 85 9.68 0.59 3.73
N GLU A 86 10.71 1.41 3.51
CA GLU A 86 11.56 1.38 2.31
C GLU A 86 12.09 -0.04 1.99
N THR A 87 12.33 -0.86 3.01
CA THR A 87 12.83 -2.23 2.88
C THR A 87 11.89 -3.11 2.04
N LEU A 88 10.57 -2.87 2.10
CA LEU A 88 9.58 -3.59 1.28
C LEU A 88 9.87 -3.41 -0.22
N TYR A 89 10.34 -2.23 -0.61
CA TYR A 89 10.65 -1.87 -2.00
C TYR A 89 12.09 -2.22 -2.40
N ARG A 90 13.00 -2.40 -1.42
CA ARG A 90 14.34 -2.97 -1.67
C ARG A 90 14.27 -4.47 -1.93
N MET A 91 13.46 -5.17 -1.15
CA MET A 91 13.34 -6.64 -1.17
C MET A 91 12.28 -7.14 -2.17
N ASN A 92 11.62 -6.22 -2.89
CA ASN A 92 10.54 -6.53 -3.85
C ASN A 92 9.36 -7.31 -3.22
N LEU A 93 8.98 -6.96 -1.99
CA LEU A 93 7.94 -7.65 -1.21
C LEU A 93 6.54 -7.02 -1.35
N PHE A 94 6.30 -6.19 -2.38
CA PHE A 94 5.03 -5.48 -2.62
C PHE A 94 4.14 -6.14 -3.69
N ASP A 95 4.54 -7.32 -4.19
CA ASP A 95 3.91 -8.09 -5.28
C ASP A 95 2.36 -8.06 -5.32
N PRO A 96 1.61 -8.19 -4.19
CA PRO A 96 0.15 -8.18 -4.23
C PRO A 96 -0.51 -6.82 -4.57
N MET A 97 0.25 -5.72 -4.61
CA MET A 97 -0.30 -4.39 -4.90
C MET A 97 -0.24 -4.00 -6.38
N CYS A 98 0.63 -4.66 -7.15
CA CYS A 98 0.72 -4.53 -8.60
C CYS A 98 0.83 -5.95 -9.20
N PRO A 99 -0.23 -6.77 -9.11
CA PRO A 99 -0.18 -8.15 -9.55
C PRO A 99 0.08 -8.23 -11.05
N VAL A 100 0.91 -9.16 -11.50
CA VAL A 100 1.14 -9.43 -12.93
C VAL A 100 -0.20 -9.72 -13.60
N ILE A 101 -0.55 -8.96 -14.63
CA ILE A 101 -1.74 -9.24 -15.44
C ILE A 101 -1.38 -10.47 -16.29
N GLY A 102 -1.97 -11.62 -15.94
CA GLY A 102 -1.89 -12.84 -16.76
C GLY A 102 -2.69 -12.74 -18.04
#